data_AF-A0A967I9C8-F1
#
_entry.id   AF-A0A967I9C8-F1
#
_cell.length_a   1.000
_cell.length_b   1.000
_cell.length_c   1.000
_cell.angle_alpha   90.00
_cell.angle_beta   90.00
_cell.angle_gamma   90.00
#
_symmetry.space_group_name_H-M   'P 1'
#
loop_
_entity.id
_entity.type
_entity.pdbx_description
1 polymer ?
#
loop_
_entity_poly.entity_id
_entity_poly.type
_entity_poly.pdbx_seq_one_letter_code
_entity_poly.pdbx_strand_id
1 'polypeptide(L)'
;AWDGIIAGLLAGKYDLICGSMAITPKRLESIDFSDPYYRSGAQLFVGRNAKIETAGELNGKTVGVTLGTTYEEWVRANLPQAEVRTYKG
;
A
#
# COMPACT_ATOMS: atom_id res chain seq x y z
N ALA A 1 -4.71 -3.09 8.05
CA ALA A 1 -5.40 -2.48 6.89
C ALA A 1 -5.90 -1.10 7.28
N TRP A 2 -5.83 -0.13 6.38
CA TRP A 2 -6.11 1.27 6.70
C TRP A 2 -7.57 1.55 7.10
N ASP A 3 -8.53 0.79 6.56
CA ASP A 3 -9.95 1.01 6.85
C ASP A 3 -10.28 0.92 8.35
N GLY A 4 -9.70 -0.04 9.06
CA GLY A 4 -9.89 -0.19 10.51
C GLY A 4 -9.24 0.94 11.32
N ILE A 5 -8.13 1.50 10.82
CA ILE A 5 -7.44 2.62 11.45
C ILE A 5 -8.22 3.93 11.21
N ILE A 6 -8.77 4.11 10.01
CA ILE A 6 -9.64 5.25 9.71
C ILE A 6 -10.91 5.19 10.56
N ALA A 7 -11.53 4.03 10.68
CA ALA A 7 -12.71 3.83 11.53
C ALA A 7 -12.43 4.14 13.01
N GLY A 8 -11.23 3.83 13.51
CA GLY A 8 -10.83 4.17 14.88
C GLY A 8 -10.66 5.67 15.11
N LEU A 9 -10.10 6.39 14.14
CA LEU A 9 -10.01 7.86 14.16
C LEU A 9 -11.41 8.49 14.21
N LEU A 10 -12.29 8.08 13.28
CA LEU A 10 -13.66 8.59 13.20
C LEU A 10 -14.50 8.26 14.44
N ALA A 11 -14.19 7.16 15.12
CA ALA A 11 -14.82 6.78 16.39
C ALA A 11 -14.21 7.49 17.62
N GLY A 12 -13.24 8.39 17.43
CA GLY A 12 -12.60 9.14 18.51
C GLY A 12 -11.70 8.29 19.43
N LYS A 13 -11.19 7.15 18.95
CA LYS A 13 -10.29 6.29 19.75
C LYS A 13 -8.88 6.87 19.89
N TYR A 14 -8.52 7.80 19.00
CA TYR A 14 -7.27 8.55 18.97
C TYR A 14 -7.48 9.81 18.14
N ASP A 15 -6.59 10.78 18.33
CA ASP A 15 -6.70 12.11 17.70
C ASP A 15 -5.92 12.24 16.39
N LEU A 16 -4.94 11.36 16.14
CA LEU A 16 -4.05 11.43 14.97
C LEU A 16 -3.62 10.04 14.51
N ILE A 17 -3.49 9.86 13.19
CA ILE A 17 -2.81 8.73 12.57
C ILE A 17 -1.42 9.17 12.11
N CYS A 18 -0.36 8.66 12.74
CA CYS A 18 1.03 8.83 12.28
C CYS A 18 1.60 7.46 11.88
N GLY A 19 1.40 7.07 10.62
CA GLY A 19 1.65 5.69 10.19
C GLY A 19 1.96 5.50 8.72
N SER A 20 2.67 6.41 8.06
CA SER A 20 3.02 6.23 6.64
C SER A 20 1.81 6.05 5.70
N MET A 21 0.64 6.61 6.05
CA MET A 21 -0.56 6.53 5.23
C MET A 21 -0.45 7.46 4.02
N ALA A 22 -0.49 6.89 2.82
CA ALA A 22 -0.55 7.68 1.59
C ALA A 22 -1.87 8.47 1.51
N ILE A 23 -1.77 9.74 1.11
CA ILE A 23 -2.91 10.60 0.78
C ILE A 23 -3.52 10.07 -0.54
N THR A 24 -4.81 9.74 -0.52
CA THR A 24 -5.55 9.32 -1.73
C THR A 24 -6.89 10.05 -1.80
N PRO A 25 -7.48 10.25 -2.99
CA PRO A 25 -8.79 10.91 -3.12
C PRO A 25 -9.87 10.26 -2.24
N LYS A 26 -9.95 8.92 -2.26
CA LYS A 26 -10.89 8.16 -1.43
C LYS A 26 -10.71 8.42 0.08
N ARG A 27 -9.46 8.58 0.55
CA ARG A 27 -9.21 8.86 1.97
C ARG A 27 -9.51 10.31 2.34
N LEU A 28 -9.24 11.26 1.43
CA LEU A 28 -9.58 12.68 1.59
C LEU A 28 -11.09 12.92 1.68
N GLU A 29 -11.91 12.05 1.07
CA GLU A 29 -13.37 12.11 1.25
C GLU A 29 -13.82 11.74 2.68
N SER A 30 -12.98 11.02 3.44
CA SER A 30 -13.33 10.47 4.75
C SER A 30 -12.62 11.17 5.91
N ILE A 31 -11.39 11.62 5.72
CA ILE A 31 -10.53 12.21 6.77
C ILE A 31 -9.66 13.33 6.19
N ASP A 32 -9.32 14.29 7.04
CA ASP A 32 -8.33 15.32 6.71
C ASP A 32 -6.90 14.79 6.86
N PHE A 33 -5.99 15.38 6.08
CA PHE A 33 -4.55 15.12 6.18
C PHE A 33 -3.81 16.41 6.49
N SER A 34 -2.71 16.31 7.23
CA SER A 34 -1.73 17.38 7.34
C SER A 34 -0.96 17.58 6.04
N ASP A 35 -0.11 18.59 6.01
CA ASP A 35 0.99 18.63 5.04
C ASP A 35 1.82 17.33 5.11
N PRO A 36 2.27 16.80 3.96
CA PRO A 36 3.02 15.55 3.93
C PRO A 36 4.39 15.71 4.59
N TYR A 37 4.71 14.83 5.54
CA TYR A 37 5.99 14.87 6.26
C TYR A 37 7.13 14.08 5.60
N TYR A 38 6.83 13.15 4.68
CA TYR A 38 7.80 12.60 3.73
C TYR A 38 7.09 12.11 2.45
N ARG A 39 7.87 11.78 1.41
CA ARG A 39 7.38 11.11 0.20
C ARG A 39 8.10 9.78 -0.01
N SER A 40 7.36 8.73 -0.36
CA SER A 40 7.92 7.41 -0.70
C SER A 40 7.51 6.97 -2.09
N GLY A 41 8.41 6.24 -2.76
CA GLY A 41 8.12 5.51 -4.00
C GLY A 41 7.79 4.05 -3.73
N ALA A 42 7.11 3.39 -4.67
CA ALA A 42 7.03 1.94 -4.67
C ALA A 42 8.44 1.37 -4.88
N GLN A 43 8.80 0.34 -4.11
CA GLN A 43 10.07 -0.37 -4.24
C GLN A 43 9.79 -1.86 -4.32
N LEU A 44 10.58 -2.54 -5.14
CA LEU A 44 10.51 -3.98 -5.30
C LEU A 44 11.66 -4.62 -4.51
N PHE A 45 11.31 -5.58 -3.66
CA PHE A 45 12.27 -6.41 -2.95
C PHE A 45 12.26 -7.81 -3.55
N VAL A 46 13.42 -8.30 -3.96
CA VAL A 46 13.59 -9.65 -4.50
C VAL A 46 14.74 -10.37 -3.80
N GLY A 47 14.74 -11.70 -3.87
CA GLY A 47 15.85 -12.49 -3.35
C GLY A 47 17.17 -12.14 -4.06
N ARG A 48 18.30 -12.25 -3.34
CA ARG A 48 19.63 -11.85 -3.85
C ARG A 48 20.02 -12.48 -5.20
N ASN A 49 19.53 -13.68 -5.48
CA ASN A 49 19.83 -14.42 -6.72
C ASN A 49 18.69 -14.33 -7.76
N ALA A 50 17.64 -13.54 -7.49
CA ALA A 50 16.56 -13.34 -8.44
C ALA A 50 17.04 -12.46 -9.59
N LYS A 51 16.77 -12.88 -10.83
CA LYS A 51 16.99 -12.08 -12.03
C LYS A 51 15.72 -11.32 -12.37
N ILE A 52 15.40 -10.33 -11.54
CA ILE A 52 14.23 -9.45 -11.68
C ILE A 52 14.75 -8.03 -11.52
N GLU A 53 14.65 -7.24 -12.59
CA GLU A 53 15.13 -5.86 -12.67
C GLU A 53 13.97 -4.87 -12.83
N THR A 54 12.82 -5.35 -13.32
CA THR A 54 11.64 -4.52 -13.56
C THR A 54 10.40 -5.11 -12.90
N ALA A 55 9.42 -4.24 -12.61
CA ALA A 55 8.15 -4.71 -12.05
C ALA A 55 7.38 -5.62 -13.03
N GLY A 56 7.51 -5.41 -14.35
CA GLY A 56 6.80 -6.19 -15.36
C GLY A 56 7.15 -7.68 -15.35
N GLU A 57 8.37 -8.02 -14.95
CA GLU A 57 8.87 -9.39 -14.81
C GLU A 57 8.21 -10.17 -13.65
N LEU A 58 7.38 -9.50 -12.84
CA LEU A 58 6.59 -10.13 -11.80
C LEU A 58 5.28 -10.76 -12.31
N ASN A 59 4.87 -10.45 -13.54
CA ASN A 59 3.74 -11.15 -14.17
C ASN A 59 4.02 -12.66 -14.25
N GLY A 60 3.03 -13.48 -13.89
CA GLY A 60 3.18 -14.93 -13.77
C GLY A 60 3.93 -15.41 -12.52
N LYS A 61 4.31 -14.50 -11.61
CA LYS A 61 4.93 -14.82 -10.31
C LYS A 61 3.99 -14.47 -9.16
N THR A 62 4.29 -15.02 -7.99
CA THR A 62 3.65 -14.61 -6.74
C THR A 62 4.26 -13.31 -6.22
N VAL A 63 3.42 -12.30 -5.98
CA VAL A 63 3.84 -11.00 -5.43
C VAL A 63 3.20 -10.81 -4.05
N GLY A 64 4.05 -10.65 -3.04
CA GLY A 64 3.62 -10.31 -1.69
C GLY A 64 3.46 -8.80 -1.50
N VAL A 65 2.34 -8.36 -0.95
CA VAL A 65 2.07 -6.93 -0.69
C VAL A 65 1.23 -6.74 0.57
N THR A 66 1.41 -5.63 1.27
CA THR A 66 0.63 -5.34 2.48
C THR A 66 -0.81 -4.97 2.12
N LEU A 67 -1.76 -5.61 2.81
CA LEU A 67 -3.20 -5.45 2.61
C LEU A 67 -3.68 -4.02 2.85
N GLY A 68 -4.41 -3.48 1.87
CA GLY A 68 -5.04 -2.16 1.90
C GLY A 68 -4.08 -1.00 1.60
N THR A 69 -2.86 -1.29 1.15
CA THR A 69 -1.90 -0.25 0.73
C THR A 69 -2.14 0.19 -0.70
N THR A 70 -1.68 1.39 -1.04
CA THR A 70 -1.67 1.88 -2.44
C THR A 70 -0.79 1.02 -3.35
N TYR A 71 0.16 0.26 -2.78
CA TYR A 71 0.97 -0.71 -3.52
C TYR A 71 0.16 -1.95 -3.92
N GLU A 72 -0.81 -2.38 -3.10
CA GLU A 72 -1.72 -3.46 -3.48
C GLU A 72 -2.54 -3.06 -4.70
N GLU A 73 -3.14 -1.87 -4.65
CA GLU A 73 -3.90 -1.30 -5.78
C GLU A 73 -3.03 -1.21 -7.03
N TRP A 74 -1.81 -0.72 -6.89
CA TRP A 74 -0.86 -0.59 -8.00
C TRP A 74 -0.50 -1.95 -8.61
N VAL A 75 -0.18 -2.96 -7.80
CA VAL A 75 0.17 -4.31 -8.29
C VAL A 75 -1.02 -4.92 -9.02
N ARG A 76 -2.23 -4.83 -8.46
CA ARG A 76 -3.44 -5.38 -9.11
C ARG A 76 -3.73 -4.70 -10.45
N ALA A 77 -3.49 -3.40 -10.56
CA ALA A 77 -3.75 -2.64 -11.79
C ALA A 77 -2.67 -2.85 -12.88
N ASN A 78 -1.40 -2.99 -12.49
CA ASN A 78 -0.27 -2.97 -13.43
C ASN A 78 0.33 -4.36 -13.71
N LEU A 79 0.08 -5.35 -12.85
CA LEU A 79 0.59 -6.71 -12.96
C LEU A 79 -0.56 -7.73 -12.96
N PRO A 80 -1.45 -7.67 -13.97
CA PRO A 80 -2.69 -8.44 -13.98
C PRO A 80 -2.47 -9.96 -14.02
N GLN A 81 -1.27 -10.43 -14.39
CA GLN A 81 -0.93 -11.85 -14.44
C GLN A 81 -0.15 -12.31 -13.20
N ALA A 82 0.16 -11.41 -12.26
CA ALA A 82 0.80 -11.79 -11.00
C ALA A 82 -0.21 -12.43 -10.03
N GLU A 83 0.21 -13.45 -9.31
CA GLU A 83 -0.56 -14.00 -8.19
C GLU A 83 -0.32 -13.11 -6.96
N VAL A 84 -1.26 -12.21 -6.69
CA VAL A 84 -1.15 -11.26 -5.57
C VAL A 84 -1.53 -11.94 -4.25
N ARG A 85 -0.56 -12.02 -3.33
CA ARG A 85 -0.79 -12.45 -1.94
C ARG A 85 -0.69 -11.28 -0.99
N THR A 86 -1.74 -11.07 -0.23
CA THR A 86 -1.80 -9.96 0.73
C THR A 86 -1.47 -10.42 2.14
N TYR A 87 -0.76 -9.57 2.87
CA TYR A 87 -0.40 -9.80 4.27
C TYR A 87 -0.90 -8.65 5.13
N LYS A 88 -1.34 -8.94 6.35
CA LYS A 88 -1.62 -7.89 7.34
C LYS A 88 -0.28 -7.33 7.81
N GLY A 89 -0.15 -6.00 7.71
CA GLY A 89 0.89 -5.26 8.43
C GLY A 89 0.51 -5.05 9.89
#